data_AF-A0A8S1XEG5-F1
#
_entry.id   AF-A0A8S1XEG5-F1
#
_cell.length_a   1.000
_cell.length_b   1.000
_cell.length_c   1.000
_cell.angle_alpha   90.00
_cell.angle_beta   90.00
_cell.angle_gamma   90.00
#
_symmetry.space_group_name_H-M   'P 1'
#
loop_
_entity.id
_entity.type
_entity.pdbx_description
1 polymer ?
#
loop_
_entity_poly.entity_id
_entity_poly.type
_entity_poly.pdbx_seq_one_letter_code
_entity_poly.pdbx_strand_id
1 'polypeptide(L)'
;MQEDYTYQILKKCNGKVILQIDEQLLDVINAHFTIKPQQQQREVPYSVKKQHNFQRRIVPFFMNQFMHWAEEMGYKQVDGYLRAIHKKKTSKQQKFELGDLKKLFGAINPRTKIIQMETQTKWIEFLGTQAEICVLVNNKIKDQSTKQMYIQAIEHLKAELKKEQPYDKFLSLPKKEESNDSLMEESKEQSIKEEYSSGEFDEYAPTYKEDPYSYLSCAYSNYE
;
A
#
# COMPACT_ATOMS: atom_id res chain seq x y z
N MET A 1 34.08 -23.12 -40.33
CA MET A 1 34.41 -22.19 -41.43
C MET A 1 34.66 -20.85 -40.79
N GLN A 2 35.79 -20.21 -41.07
CA GLN A 2 36.12 -18.88 -40.57
C GLN A 2 35.52 -17.91 -41.59
N GLU A 3 34.52 -17.13 -41.18
CA GLU A 3 33.86 -16.16 -42.05
C GLU A 3 34.74 -14.90 -42.07
N ASP A 4 35.42 -14.67 -43.20
CA ASP A 4 36.28 -13.52 -43.39
C ASP A 4 35.43 -12.32 -43.83
N TYR A 5 35.11 -11.45 -42.88
CA TYR A 5 34.39 -10.21 -43.15
C TYR A 5 35.36 -9.10 -43.56
N THR A 6 35.07 -8.41 -44.67
CA THR A 6 35.89 -7.30 -45.17
C THR A 6 35.19 -5.97 -44.97
N TYR A 7 35.96 -4.95 -44.56
CA TYR A 7 35.52 -3.56 -44.52
C TYR A 7 36.57 -2.66 -45.15
N GLN A 8 36.12 -1.57 -45.77
CA GLN A 8 37.01 -0.56 -46.35
C GLN A 8 36.77 0.81 -45.70
N ILE A 9 37.87 1.49 -45.37
CA ILE A 9 37.81 2.86 -44.85
C ILE A 9 37.82 3.83 -46.03
N LEU A 10 36.67 4.45 -46.30
CA LEU A 10 36.52 5.35 -47.45
C LEU A 10 37.05 6.76 -47.20
N LYS A 11 36.91 7.28 -45.97
CA LYS A 11 37.35 8.65 -45.64
C LYS A 11 37.55 8.82 -44.14
N LYS A 12 38.60 9.54 -43.73
CA LYS A 12 38.78 10.03 -42.36
C LYS A 12 38.87 11.56 -42.38
N CYS A 13 37.94 12.25 -41.72
CA CYS A 13 37.99 13.70 -41.54
C CYS A 13 37.49 14.07 -40.14
N ASN A 14 38.16 14.99 -39.45
CA ASN A 14 37.76 15.58 -38.17
C ASN A 14 37.26 14.55 -37.13
N GLY A 15 38.05 13.50 -36.89
CA GLY A 15 37.73 12.46 -35.90
C GLY A 15 36.58 11.51 -36.28
N LYS A 16 36.00 11.65 -37.48
CA LYS A 16 34.96 10.76 -38.00
C LYS A 16 35.48 9.94 -39.17
N VAL A 17 35.19 8.64 -39.12
CA VAL A 17 35.58 7.65 -40.13
C VAL A 17 34.33 7.19 -40.88
N ILE A 18 34.32 7.33 -42.20
CA ILE A 18 33.28 6.76 -43.05
C ILE A 18 33.77 5.39 -43.51
N LEU A 19 33.04 4.35 -43.12
CA LEU A 19 33.33 2.95 -43.42
C LEU A 19 32.32 2.45 -44.45
N GLN A 20 32.81 1.71 -45.45
CA GLN A 20 32.00 0.85 -46.27
C GLN A 20 32.13 -0.57 -45.72
N ILE A 21 31.00 -1.12 -45.28
CA ILE A 21 30.89 -2.45 -44.73
C ILE A 21 30.02 -3.31 -45.64
N ASP A 22 30.34 -4.59 -45.71
CA ASP A 22 29.51 -5.61 -46.38
C ASP A 22 28.11 -5.65 -45.73
N GLU A 23 27.08 -5.89 -46.53
CA GLU A 23 25.69 -6.02 -46.10
C GLU A 23 25.54 -7.17 -45.10
N GLN A 24 26.29 -8.27 -45.28
CA GLN A 24 26.32 -9.38 -44.34
C GLN A 24 26.94 -8.99 -42.98
N LEU A 25 27.98 -8.16 -42.99
CA LEU A 25 28.59 -7.64 -41.76
C LEU A 25 27.64 -6.64 -41.07
N LEU A 26 26.91 -5.84 -41.84
CA LEU A 26 25.89 -4.93 -41.32
C LEU A 26 24.73 -5.71 -40.66
N ASP A 27 24.32 -6.83 -41.24
CA ASP A 27 23.31 -7.72 -40.65
C ASP A 27 23.79 -8.41 -39.38
N VAL A 28 25.07 -8.81 -39.31
CA VAL A 28 25.68 -9.35 -38.08
C VAL A 28 25.78 -8.29 -36.98
N ILE A 29 26.19 -7.07 -37.34
CA ILE A 29 26.21 -5.92 -36.42
C ILE A 29 24.78 -5.64 -35.94
N ASN A 30 23.81 -5.56 -36.85
CA ASN A 30 22.42 -5.35 -36.49
C ASN A 30 21.89 -6.51 -35.64
N ALA A 31 22.24 -7.77 -35.89
CA ALA A 31 21.86 -8.89 -35.04
C ALA A 31 22.47 -8.78 -33.63
N HIS A 32 23.71 -8.32 -33.50
CA HIS A 32 24.38 -8.10 -32.22
C HIS A 32 23.86 -6.86 -31.46
N PHE A 33 23.45 -5.80 -32.15
CA PHE A 33 22.90 -4.58 -31.55
C PHE A 33 21.37 -4.61 -31.38
N THR A 34 20.66 -5.47 -32.12
CA THR A 34 19.22 -5.76 -31.95
C THR A 34 19.01 -6.86 -30.92
N ILE A 35 19.84 -6.90 -29.87
CA ILE A 35 19.35 -7.32 -28.57
C ILE A 35 18.35 -6.25 -28.16
N LYS A 36 17.09 -6.44 -28.59
CA LYS A 36 15.94 -5.77 -27.98
C LYS A 36 16.20 -5.79 -26.48
N PRO A 37 15.93 -4.69 -25.74
CA PRO A 37 15.83 -4.82 -24.31
C PRO A 37 14.68 -5.80 -24.08
N GLN A 38 14.99 -7.09 -23.93
CA GLN A 38 14.17 -7.97 -23.13
C GLN A 38 14.04 -7.18 -21.85
N GLN A 39 12.79 -6.77 -21.57
CA GLN A 39 12.42 -6.33 -20.25
C GLN A 39 13.04 -7.35 -19.31
N GLN A 40 14.16 -6.98 -18.69
CA GLN A 40 14.68 -7.73 -17.57
C GLN A 40 13.57 -7.60 -16.55
N GLN A 41 12.65 -8.56 -16.56
CA GLN A 41 11.84 -8.87 -15.41
C GLN A 41 12.90 -9.06 -14.33
N ARG A 42 13.11 -8.04 -13.50
CA ARG A 42 14.00 -8.13 -12.34
C ARG A 42 13.58 -9.40 -11.65
N GLU A 43 14.39 -10.45 -11.77
CA GLU A 43 14.11 -11.69 -11.11
C GLU A 43 14.27 -11.38 -9.63
N VAL A 44 13.12 -11.10 -9.01
CA VAL A 44 13.05 -10.85 -7.59
C VAL A 44 13.71 -12.07 -6.92
N PRO A 45 14.73 -11.89 -6.07
CA PRO A 45 15.45 -12.99 -5.45
C PRO A 45 14.46 -13.98 -4.84
N TYR A 46 14.75 -15.28 -4.93
CA TYR A 46 13.84 -16.35 -4.51
C TYR A 46 13.34 -16.18 -3.06
N SER A 47 14.15 -15.61 -2.17
CA SER A 47 13.79 -15.22 -0.80
C SER A 47 12.71 -14.13 -0.74
N VAL A 48 12.83 -13.09 -1.56
CA VAL A 48 11.87 -11.98 -1.63
C VAL A 48 10.56 -12.44 -2.26
N LYS A 49 10.60 -13.35 -3.24
CA LYS A 49 9.38 -14.00 -3.79
C LYS A 49 8.64 -14.79 -2.71
N LYS A 50 9.36 -15.55 -1.86
CA LYS A 50 8.76 -16.28 -0.72
C LYS A 50 8.11 -15.34 0.29
N GLN A 51 8.79 -14.26 0.66
CA GLN A 51 8.27 -13.28 1.63
C GLN A 51 7.01 -12.57 1.10
N HIS A 52 7.01 -12.14 -0.16
CA HIS A 52 5.85 -11.50 -0.77
C HIS A 52 4.66 -12.46 -0.90
N ASN A 53 4.90 -13.73 -1.25
CA ASN A 53 3.87 -14.77 -1.23
C ASN A 53 3.34 -15.06 0.19
N PHE A 54 4.18 -14.95 1.21
CA PHE A 54 3.75 -15.03 2.60
C PHE A 54 2.86 -13.84 2.98
N GLN A 55 3.31 -12.61 2.70
CA GLN A 55 2.56 -11.39 3.01
C GLN A 55 1.13 -11.40 2.44
N ARG A 56 0.97 -11.85 1.18
CA ARG A 56 -0.34 -11.98 0.52
C ARG A 56 -1.30 -12.95 1.23
N ARG A 57 -0.79 -13.87 2.05
CA ARG A 57 -1.59 -14.86 2.80
C ARG A 57 -2.02 -14.37 4.17
N ILE A 58 -1.40 -13.31 4.70
CA ILE A 58 -1.65 -12.80 6.07
C ILE A 58 -3.12 -12.38 6.22
N VAL A 59 -3.59 -11.43 5.39
CA VAL A 59 -4.97 -10.92 5.51
C VAL A 59 -6.03 -12.00 5.28
N PRO A 60 -5.97 -12.82 4.21
CA PRO A 60 -6.91 -13.92 4.03
C PRO A 60 -6.97 -14.87 5.22
N PHE A 61 -5.80 -15.18 5.81
CA PHE A 61 -5.70 -16.09 6.94
C PHE A 61 -6.39 -15.51 8.18
N PHE A 62 -5.95 -14.35 8.66
CA PHE A 62 -6.45 -13.79 9.92
C PHE A 62 -7.91 -13.34 9.84
N MET A 63 -8.35 -12.78 8.72
CA MET A 63 -9.77 -12.45 8.53
C MET A 63 -10.67 -13.69 8.55
N ASN A 64 -10.19 -14.81 8.00
CA ASN A 64 -10.94 -16.05 8.05
C ASN A 64 -10.96 -16.66 9.47
N GLN A 65 -9.83 -16.62 10.18
CA GLN A 65 -9.79 -17.05 11.59
C GLN A 65 -10.69 -16.17 12.47
N PHE A 66 -10.70 -14.86 12.24
CA PHE A 66 -11.57 -13.93 12.95
C PHE A 66 -13.06 -14.21 12.71
N MET A 67 -13.44 -14.50 11.46
CA MET A 67 -14.83 -14.88 11.13
C MET A 67 -15.25 -16.16 11.87
N HIS A 68 -14.40 -17.20 11.89
CA HIS A 68 -14.68 -18.42 12.63
C HIS A 68 -14.75 -18.19 14.14
N TRP A 69 -13.82 -17.41 14.69
CA TRP A 69 -13.84 -17.05 16.10
C TRP A 69 -15.09 -16.27 16.49
N ALA A 70 -15.55 -15.34 15.64
CA ALA A 70 -16.78 -14.60 15.88
C ALA A 70 -18.02 -15.52 15.88
N GLU A 71 -18.03 -16.54 15.02
CA GLU A 71 -19.05 -17.59 15.00
C GLU A 71 -19.02 -18.43 16.30
N GLU A 72 -17.84 -18.88 16.72
CA GLU A 72 -17.65 -19.67 17.95
C GLU A 72 -18.06 -18.91 19.22
N MET A 73 -17.76 -17.61 19.30
CA MET A 73 -18.13 -16.75 20.42
C MET A 73 -19.59 -16.30 20.40
N GLY A 74 -20.35 -16.63 19.34
CA GLY A 74 -21.76 -16.25 19.22
C GLY A 74 -21.99 -14.78 18.85
N TYR A 75 -20.99 -14.09 18.30
CA TYR A 75 -21.09 -12.70 17.83
C TYR A 75 -21.82 -12.62 16.48
N LYS A 76 -23.12 -12.91 16.49
CA LYS A 76 -23.96 -13.08 15.27
C LYS A 76 -23.92 -11.88 14.32
N GLN A 77 -23.89 -10.66 14.85
CA GLN A 77 -23.86 -9.47 14.00
C GLN A 77 -22.52 -9.34 13.28
N VAL A 78 -21.42 -9.56 14.01
CA VAL A 78 -20.04 -9.49 13.47
C VAL A 78 -19.84 -10.57 12.42
N ASP A 79 -20.21 -11.81 12.72
CA ASP A 79 -20.19 -12.93 11.77
C ASP A 79 -21.04 -12.61 10.52
N GLY A 80 -22.28 -12.15 10.71
CA GLY A 80 -23.16 -11.76 9.62
C GLY A 80 -22.57 -10.67 8.72
N TYR A 81 -21.91 -9.67 9.31
CA TYR A 81 -21.23 -8.60 8.58
C TYR A 81 -20.03 -9.11 7.79
N LEU A 82 -19.18 -9.95 8.39
CA LEU A 82 -18.03 -10.58 7.72
C LEU A 82 -18.48 -11.50 6.57
N ARG A 83 -19.54 -12.29 6.77
CA ARG A 83 -20.13 -13.12 5.70
C ARG A 83 -20.72 -12.27 4.58
N ALA A 84 -21.32 -11.12 4.88
CA ALA A 84 -21.81 -10.20 3.85
C ALA A 84 -20.66 -9.62 3.00
N ILE A 85 -19.53 -9.29 3.62
CA ILE A 85 -18.29 -8.90 2.91
C ILE A 85 -17.79 -10.05 2.04
N HIS A 86 -17.77 -11.28 2.57
CA HIS A 86 -17.31 -12.46 1.86
C HIS A 86 -18.20 -12.84 0.66
N LYS A 87 -19.53 -12.81 0.82
CA LYS A 87 -20.51 -13.17 -0.23
C LYS A 87 -20.51 -12.21 -1.41
N LYS A 88 -20.16 -10.94 -1.21
CA LYS A 88 -20.12 -9.92 -2.29
C LYS A 88 -18.94 -10.06 -3.24
N LYS A 89 -18.11 -11.11 -3.10
CA LYS A 89 -16.89 -11.27 -3.88
C LYS A 89 -17.11 -11.95 -5.21
N THR A 90 -16.62 -11.29 -6.25
CA THR A 90 -16.60 -11.78 -7.64
C THR A 90 -15.31 -12.53 -7.99
N SER A 91 -14.28 -12.44 -7.14
CA SER A 91 -13.01 -13.16 -7.32
C SER A 91 -13.23 -14.67 -7.29
N LYS A 92 -12.61 -15.41 -8.22
CA LYS A 92 -12.68 -16.90 -8.30
C LYS A 92 -12.31 -17.60 -7.00
N GLN A 93 -11.47 -16.97 -6.16
CA GLN A 93 -11.02 -17.57 -4.90
C GLN A 93 -11.91 -17.20 -3.70
N GLN A 94 -12.79 -16.20 -3.82
CA GLN A 94 -13.67 -15.67 -2.78
C GLN A 94 -12.99 -15.37 -1.42
N LYS A 95 -11.67 -15.15 -1.37
CA LYS A 95 -10.92 -14.93 -0.13
C LYS A 95 -11.02 -13.49 0.39
N PHE A 96 -10.77 -13.29 1.68
CA PHE A 96 -10.47 -11.95 2.24
C PHE A 96 -9.22 -11.34 1.60
N GLU A 97 -9.31 -10.05 1.28
CA GLU A 97 -8.24 -9.26 0.68
C GLU A 97 -7.92 -8.06 1.56
N LEU A 98 -6.75 -7.44 1.34
CA LEU A 98 -6.36 -6.23 2.08
C LEU A 98 -7.42 -5.12 1.96
N GLY A 99 -8.07 -5.00 0.79
CA GLY A 99 -9.13 -4.02 0.58
C GLY A 99 -10.34 -4.19 1.52
N ASP A 100 -10.63 -5.41 1.99
CA ASP A 100 -11.71 -5.64 2.96
C ASP A 100 -11.32 -5.12 4.34
N LEU A 101 -10.09 -5.39 4.76
CA LEU A 101 -9.56 -4.92 6.03
C LEU A 101 -9.44 -3.38 6.04
N LYS A 102 -9.01 -2.78 4.93
CA LYS A 102 -9.03 -1.32 4.73
C LYS A 102 -10.44 -0.75 4.80
N LYS A 103 -11.44 -1.40 4.20
CA LYS A 103 -12.83 -0.95 4.29
C LYS A 103 -13.37 -1.05 5.71
N LEU A 104 -13.01 -2.11 6.43
CA LEU A 104 -13.42 -2.31 7.81
C LEU A 104 -12.90 -1.16 8.69
N PHE A 105 -11.63 -0.76 8.55
CA PHE A 105 -10.98 0.30 9.33
C PHE A 105 -10.96 1.68 8.67
N GLY A 106 -11.55 1.81 7.49
CA GLY A 106 -11.62 3.07 6.74
C GLY A 106 -12.81 3.92 7.18
N ALA A 107 -13.24 4.81 6.28
CA ALA A 107 -14.37 5.71 6.53
C ALA A 107 -15.61 4.95 7.02
N ILE A 108 -16.23 5.45 8.09
CA ILE A 108 -17.42 4.85 8.69
C ILE A 108 -18.61 5.07 7.77
N ASN A 109 -19.25 3.97 7.33
CA ASN A 109 -20.48 4.06 6.57
C ASN A 109 -21.67 4.27 7.53
N PRO A 110 -22.47 5.35 7.39
CA PRO A 110 -23.58 5.63 8.31
C PRO A 110 -24.58 4.47 8.44
N ARG A 111 -24.83 3.72 7.36
CA ARG A 111 -25.77 2.59 7.36
C ARG A 111 -25.28 1.39 8.15
N THR A 112 -23.96 1.23 8.28
CA THR A 112 -23.34 0.09 8.96
C THR A 112 -22.47 0.55 10.12
N LYS A 113 -22.60 1.79 10.59
CA LYS A 113 -21.71 2.41 11.58
C LYS A 113 -21.55 1.56 12.83
N ILE A 114 -22.67 1.19 13.44
CA ILE A 114 -22.70 0.42 14.69
C ILE A 114 -21.97 -0.91 14.51
N ILE A 115 -22.35 -1.68 13.48
CA ILE A 115 -21.76 -3.00 13.26
C ILE A 115 -20.30 -2.92 12.78
N GLN A 116 -19.93 -1.89 12.03
CA GLN A 116 -18.54 -1.67 11.60
C GLN A 116 -17.66 -1.38 12.82
N MET A 117 -18.08 -0.50 13.72
CA MET A 117 -17.36 -0.20 14.96
C MET A 117 -17.25 -1.42 15.87
N GLU A 118 -18.35 -2.16 16.06
CA GLU A 118 -18.32 -3.40 16.85
C GLU A 118 -17.36 -4.43 16.24
N THR A 119 -17.38 -4.60 14.92
CA THR A 119 -16.46 -5.50 14.21
C THR A 119 -15.01 -5.05 14.38
N GLN A 120 -14.72 -3.74 14.34
CA GLN A 120 -13.39 -3.21 14.62
C GLN A 120 -12.95 -3.55 16.05
N THR A 121 -13.80 -3.32 17.05
CA THR A 121 -13.50 -3.66 18.46
C THR A 121 -13.22 -5.14 18.64
N LYS A 122 -14.05 -6.01 18.03
CA LYS A 122 -13.85 -7.47 18.08
C LYS A 122 -12.61 -7.92 17.32
N TRP A 123 -12.23 -7.25 16.24
CA TRP A 123 -10.95 -7.52 15.57
C TRP A 123 -9.76 -7.23 16.48
N ILE A 124 -9.78 -6.10 17.21
CA ILE A 124 -8.74 -5.74 18.17
C ILE A 124 -8.66 -6.78 19.29
N GLU A 125 -9.81 -7.20 19.83
CA GLU A 125 -9.90 -8.26 20.84
C GLU A 125 -9.31 -9.57 20.31
N PHE A 126 -9.73 -10.00 19.11
CA PHE A 126 -9.21 -11.20 18.44
C PHE A 126 -7.69 -11.18 18.30
N LEU A 127 -7.09 -10.07 17.84
CA LEU A 127 -5.64 -9.93 17.73
C LEU A 127 -4.94 -9.98 19.09
N GLY A 128 -5.60 -9.51 20.15
CA GLY A 128 -5.07 -9.48 21.52
C GLY A 128 -5.12 -10.83 22.25
N THR A 129 -6.09 -11.69 21.94
CA THR A 129 -6.38 -12.88 22.75
C THR A 129 -6.31 -14.20 22.00
N GLN A 130 -6.79 -14.25 20.75
CA GLN A 130 -7.06 -15.50 20.06
C GLN A 130 -6.17 -15.74 18.83
N ALA A 131 -5.72 -14.68 18.15
CA ALA A 131 -5.02 -14.80 16.87
C ALA A 131 -3.76 -15.69 16.95
N GLU A 132 -3.00 -15.59 18.04
CA GLU A 132 -1.81 -16.42 18.26
C GLU A 132 -2.18 -17.89 18.49
N ILE A 133 -3.21 -18.15 19.30
CA ILE A 133 -3.73 -19.51 19.53
C ILE A 133 -4.13 -20.14 18.20
N CYS A 134 -4.87 -19.40 17.36
CA CYS A 134 -5.26 -19.85 16.02
C CYS A 134 -4.06 -20.20 15.13
N VAL A 135 -2.90 -19.57 15.30
CA VAL A 135 -1.67 -19.94 14.56
C VAL A 135 -1.06 -21.21 15.14
N LEU A 136 -0.95 -21.30 16.47
CA LEU A 136 -0.29 -22.41 17.16
C LEU A 136 -1.02 -23.75 16.94
N VAL A 137 -2.35 -23.74 16.97
CA VAL A 137 -3.20 -24.95 16.82
C VAL A 137 -3.51 -25.32 15.37
N ASN A 138 -3.11 -24.50 14.39
CA ASN A 138 -3.43 -24.76 12.99
C ASN A 138 -2.54 -25.85 12.39
N ASN A 139 -3.10 -27.03 12.21
CA ASN A 139 -2.42 -28.19 11.64
C ASN A 139 -1.97 -28.00 10.17
N LYS A 140 -2.47 -26.99 9.47
CA LYS A 140 -2.01 -26.66 8.10
C LYS A 140 -0.64 -25.95 8.10
N ILE A 141 -0.25 -25.34 9.23
CA ILE A 141 1.07 -24.70 9.39
C ILE A 141 1.97 -25.68 10.11
N LYS A 142 2.66 -26.53 9.34
CA LYS A 142 3.46 -27.63 9.89
C LYS A 142 4.78 -27.16 10.49
N ASP A 143 5.40 -26.17 9.87
CA ASP A 143 6.73 -25.72 10.22
C ASP A 143 6.72 -24.60 11.26
N GLN A 144 7.57 -24.74 12.28
CA GLN A 144 7.66 -23.78 13.39
C GLN A 144 8.10 -22.40 12.91
N SER A 145 8.94 -22.31 11.87
CA SER A 145 9.38 -21.01 11.35
C SER A 145 8.23 -20.23 10.70
N THR A 146 7.34 -20.87 9.93
CA THR A 146 6.14 -20.20 9.41
C THR A 146 5.17 -19.83 10.52
N LYS A 147 5.02 -20.64 11.58
CA LYS A 147 4.23 -20.23 12.76
C LYS A 147 4.79 -18.93 13.35
N GLN A 148 6.11 -18.84 13.55
CA GLN A 148 6.75 -17.62 14.05
C GLN A 148 6.55 -16.42 13.11
N MET A 149 6.62 -16.62 11.78
CA MET A 149 6.31 -15.54 10.82
C MET A 149 4.85 -15.04 10.95
N TYR A 150 3.89 -15.94 11.19
CA TYR A 150 2.50 -15.55 11.43
C TYR A 150 2.34 -14.82 12.78
N ILE A 151 3.04 -15.25 13.83
CA ILE A 151 3.02 -14.56 15.13
C ILE A 151 3.58 -13.13 14.98
N GLN A 152 4.70 -12.96 14.28
CA GLN A 152 5.24 -11.63 13.97
C GLN A 152 4.25 -10.78 13.14
N ALA A 153 3.50 -11.41 12.23
CA ALA A 153 2.47 -10.70 11.47
C ALA A 153 1.34 -10.17 12.35
N ILE A 154 1.01 -10.82 13.48
CA ILE A 154 0.03 -10.32 14.46
C ILE A 154 0.52 -9.00 15.04
N GLU A 155 1.79 -8.94 15.44
CA GLU A 155 2.38 -7.71 15.99
C GLU A 155 2.39 -6.57 14.96
N HIS A 156 2.67 -6.88 13.70
CA HIS A 156 2.56 -5.90 12.62
C HIS A 156 1.10 -5.43 12.42
N LEU A 157 0.12 -6.35 12.47
CA LEU A 157 -1.30 -5.99 12.38
C LEU A 157 -1.76 -5.12 13.55
N LYS A 158 -1.23 -5.34 14.76
CA LYS A 158 -1.46 -4.48 15.94
C LYS A 158 -0.82 -3.11 15.77
N ALA A 159 0.40 -3.04 15.23
CA ALA A 159 1.09 -1.79 14.99
C ALA A 159 0.35 -0.90 13.97
N GLU A 160 -0.25 -1.49 12.93
CA GLU A 160 -1.08 -0.75 11.96
C GLU A 160 -2.29 -0.05 12.60
N LEU A 161 -2.87 -0.60 13.66
CA LEU A 161 -4.03 0.01 14.35
C LEU A 161 -3.69 1.34 15.02
N LYS A 162 -2.41 1.62 15.25
CA LYS A 162 -1.93 2.88 15.85
C LYS A 162 -1.72 3.99 14.80
N LYS A 163 -1.84 3.67 13.51
CA LYS A 163 -1.66 4.63 12.42
C LYS A 163 -2.96 5.40 12.17
N GLU A 164 -2.83 6.61 11.65
CA GLU A 164 -3.98 7.45 11.26
C GLU A 164 -4.90 6.75 10.25
N GLN A 165 -4.31 6.01 9.30
CA GLN A 165 -5.03 5.17 8.35
C GLN A 165 -4.59 3.70 8.49
N PRO A 166 -5.26 2.91 9.35
CA PRO A 166 -4.88 1.52 9.57
C PRO A 166 -4.94 0.70 8.29
N TYR A 167 -3.92 -0.15 8.09
CA TYR A 167 -3.81 -1.13 7.03
C TYR A 167 -3.66 -0.57 5.60
N ASP A 168 -3.59 0.74 5.41
CA ASP A 168 -3.48 1.32 4.07
C ASP A 168 -2.18 0.88 3.36
N LYS A 169 -1.09 0.74 4.10
CA LYS A 169 0.24 0.37 3.58
C LYS A 169 0.75 -0.98 4.09
N PHE A 170 -0.13 -1.83 4.64
CA PHE A 170 0.27 -3.07 5.32
C PHE A 170 1.08 -4.05 4.45
N LEU A 171 0.72 -4.19 3.16
CA LEU A 171 1.45 -5.06 2.22
C LEU A 171 2.51 -4.31 1.40
N SER A 172 2.73 -3.02 1.66
CA SER A 172 3.79 -2.28 1.00
C SER A 172 5.14 -2.66 1.58
N LEU A 173 6.15 -2.84 0.72
CA LEU A 173 7.52 -3.00 1.20
C LEU A 173 7.92 -1.67 1.85
N PRO A 174 8.48 -1.67 3.06
CA PRO A 174 9.09 -0.45 3.60
C PRO A 174 10.12 0.01 2.58
N LYS A 175 9.97 1.25 2.08
CA LYS A 175 11.09 1.91 1.42
C LYS A 175 12.19 1.93 2.47
N LYS A 176 13.37 1.40 2.16
CA LYS A 176 14.55 1.65 2.99
C LYS A 176 14.69 3.16 3.02
N GLU A 177 14.27 3.79 4.11
CA GLU A 177 14.72 5.13 4.43
C GLU A 177 16.23 4.97 4.60
N GLU A 178 16.97 5.60 3.69
CA GLU A 178 18.37 5.91 3.91
C GLU A 178 18.43 6.56 5.29
N SER A 179 19.27 5.99 6.15
CA SER A 179 19.56 6.47 7.49
C SER A 179 19.73 8.00 7.48
N ASN A 180 18.79 8.71 8.09
CA ASN A 180 18.99 10.09 8.53
C ASN A 180 19.99 10.05 9.71
N ASP A 181 21.25 9.85 9.37
CA ASP A 181 22.41 10.02 10.25
C ASP A 181 23.17 11.24 9.73
N SER A 182 22.54 12.41 9.84
CA SER A 182 23.09 13.71 9.50
C SER A 182 22.15 14.77 10.06
N LEU A 183 22.11 14.97 11.38
CA LEU A 183 21.62 16.19 12.01
C LEU A 183 22.06 16.23 13.49
N MET A 184 23.36 16.24 13.71
CA MET A 184 24.01 16.96 14.80
C MET A 184 25.34 17.50 14.25
N GLU A 185 25.71 18.70 14.69
CA GLU A 185 26.76 19.61 14.17
C GLU A 185 26.25 20.53 13.04
N GLU A 186 26.14 21.85 13.16
CA GLU A 186 26.60 22.81 14.16
C GLU A 186 25.65 24.03 14.22
N SER A 187 25.39 24.46 15.44
CA SER A 187 24.92 25.81 15.76
C SER A 187 26.04 26.83 15.47
N LYS A 188 25.75 27.91 14.73
CA LYS A 188 26.18 29.30 15.08
C LYS A 188 25.81 30.33 14.01
N GLU A 189 25.25 31.43 14.50
CA GLU A 189 25.41 32.82 14.03
C GLU A 189 24.74 33.16 12.67
N GLN A 190 23.82 34.12 12.55
CA GLN A 190 23.80 35.44 13.17
C GLN A 190 22.38 35.96 13.44
N SER A 191 22.36 36.86 14.42
CA SER A 191 21.23 37.56 15.00
C SER A 191 21.24 39.02 14.51
N ILE A 192 20.11 39.72 14.69
CA ILE A 192 19.94 41.17 14.95
C ILE A 192 19.25 42.04 13.86
N LYS A 193 18.06 42.56 14.28
CA LYS A 193 17.36 43.85 13.98
C LYS A 193 16.57 43.98 12.67
N GLU A 194 15.35 44.55 12.62
CA GLU A 194 14.74 45.65 13.43
C GLU A 194 13.23 45.46 13.72
N GLU A 195 12.81 46.01 14.87
CA GLU A 195 11.46 46.49 15.25
C GLU A 195 10.92 47.56 14.26
N TYR A 196 9.69 48.08 14.21
CA TYR A 196 8.49 48.23 15.08
C TYR A 196 7.34 48.64 14.11
N SER A 197 6.06 48.36 14.43
CA SER A 197 5.00 49.39 14.49
C SER A 197 3.61 48.74 14.64
N SER A 198 2.96 49.05 15.75
CA SER A 198 1.57 48.80 16.11
C SER A 198 0.64 49.86 15.50
N GLY A 199 -0.59 49.49 15.12
CA GLY A 199 -1.67 50.49 14.95
C GLY A 199 -2.84 50.06 14.07
N GLU A 200 -3.94 49.70 14.74
CA GLU A 200 -5.37 49.96 14.43
C GLU A 200 -6.02 49.64 13.06
N PHE A 201 -7.01 48.74 13.15
CA PHE A 201 -8.44 48.90 12.83
C PHE A 201 -8.87 49.74 11.61
N ASP A 202 -9.59 49.06 10.70
CA ASP A 202 -10.60 49.48 9.70
C ASP A 202 -10.41 48.54 8.48
N GLU A 203 -11.39 47.96 7.79
CA GLU A 203 -12.80 48.23 7.60
C GLU A 203 -13.42 47.00 6.91
N TYR A 204 -14.73 46.94 7.01
CA TYR A 204 -15.70 45.95 6.56
C TYR A 204 -15.67 45.61 5.05
N ALA A 205 -15.73 44.32 4.68
CA ALA A 205 -16.30 43.86 3.41
C ALA A 205 -16.77 42.39 3.49
N PRO A 206 -18.09 42.11 3.58
CA PRO A 206 -18.63 40.77 3.49
C PRO A 206 -18.84 40.40 2.02
N THR A 207 -18.03 39.48 1.50
CA THR A 207 -18.34 38.82 0.22
C THR A 207 -19.20 37.60 0.50
N TYR A 208 -20.52 37.83 0.44
CA TYR A 208 -21.53 36.79 0.35
C TYR A 208 -21.19 35.86 -0.83
N LYS A 209 -20.87 34.60 -0.53
CA LYS A 209 -21.12 33.50 -1.45
C LYS A 209 -22.39 32.84 -0.98
N GLU A 210 -23.46 33.11 -1.73
CA GLU A 210 -24.78 32.51 -1.54
C GLU A 210 -24.67 30.99 -1.49
N ASP A 211 -25.22 30.41 -0.43
CA ASP A 211 -25.47 28.98 -0.31
C ASP A 211 -26.60 28.60 -1.28
N PRO A 212 -26.36 27.69 -2.25
CA PRO A 212 -27.35 27.30 -3.25
C PRO A 212 -28.53 26.48 -2.68
N TYR A 213 -28.62 26.27 -1.36
CA TYR A 213 -29.69 25.49 -0.72
C TYR A 213 -30.63 26.28 0.20
N SER A 214 -30.63 27.62 0.17
CA SER A 214 -31.50 28.45 1.02
C SER A 214 -33.01 28.34 0.73
N TYR A 215 -33.42 27.68 -0.35
CA TYR A 215 -34.83 27.49 -0.72
C TYR A 215 -35.51 26.31 0.02
N LEU A 216 -34.77 25.49 0.78
CA LEU A 216 -35.31 24.26 1.38
C LEU A 216 -35.87 24.41 2.81
N SER A 217 -35.97 25.62 3.37
CA SER A 217 -36.39 25.84 4.76
C SER A 217 -37.79 26.43 4.96
N CYS A 218 -38.67 26.39 3.97
CA CYS A 218 -40.07 26.82 4.11
C CYS A 218 -41.06 25.70 3.78
N ALA A 219 -41.06 24.63 4.58
CA ALA A 219 -42.22 23.74 4.72
C ALA A 219 -42.04 22.89 5.97
N TYR A 220 -42.64 23.31 7.08
CA TYR A 220 -43.21 22.52 8.19
C TYR A 220 -43.30 23.42 9.44
N SER A 221 -44.15 24.44 9.33
CA SER A 221 -44.91 24.96 10.45
C SER A 221 -46.38 24.79 10.09
N ASN A 222 -47.17 24.34 11.06
CA ASN A 222 -48.60 24.02 11.00
C ASN A 222 -48.87 22.53 10.75
N TYR A 223 -48.82 21.73 11.81
CA TYR A 223 -50.00 21.01 12.30
C TYR A 223 -49.93 20.95 13.84
N GLU A 224 -51.09 21.16 14.44
CA GLU A 224 -51.40 21.45 15.85
C GLU A 224 -50.92 20.42 16.88
#